data_AF-A0A8H4BMZ6-F1
#
_entry.id   AF-A0A8H4BMZ6-F1
#
_cell.length_a   1.000
_cell.length_b   1.000
_cell.length_c   1.000
_cell.angle_alpha   90.00
_cell.angle_beta   90.00
_cell.angle_gamma   90.00
#
_symmetry.space_group_name_H-M   'P 1'
#
loop_
_entity.id
_entity.type
_entity.pdbx_description
1 polymer ?
#
loop_
_entity_poly.entity_id
_entity_poly.type
_entity_poly.pdbx_seq_one_letter_code
_entity_poly.pdbx_strand_id
1 'polypeptide(L)'
;MASSKLVYKDKFEKNAYALVELGTPELLEAFESGIDIVIKGLADDEAVLCTESKTYIVRQVNTSNSLLLTTKDPVSDQHIVHDDVSSTIELLPCIARLSRIDELLRESSYSGSQNEREIINNKTLYTYYDLLSVVQASENELLDGLRARAAFQIDGYYRLFDPSYLYHLFDLFVTNASVHSYDFKQMTLAQAKLCITEEMNAVDQEDSIPDQVVIACINAFVTEHVDINDLDKVLVFDHAKICRFLGDWLLSNPRVSEPYTLQAEQGLIAFCRISVGNSTTFSTCGTSLATTFLYPN
;
A
#
# COMPACT_ATOMS: atom_id res chain seq x y z
N MET A 1 -26.72 -32.31 -49.08
CA MET A 1 -26.12 -31.76 -47.85
C MET A 1 -27.27 -31.41 -46.92
N ALA A 2 -27.36 -32.03 -45.74
CA ALA A 2 -28.38 -31.65 -44.76
C ALA A 2 -28.05 -30.23 -44.28
N SER A 3 -28.93 -29.27 -44.59
CA SER A 3 -28.78 -27.90 -44.13
C SER A 3 -29.33 -27.82 -42.72
N SER A 4 -28.46 -27.76 -41.71
CA SER A 4 -28.84 -27.46 -40.33
C SER A 4 -29.54 -26.10 -40.30
N LYS A 5 -30.70 -26.01 -39.64
CA LYS A 5 -31.51 -24.79 -39.60
C LYS A 5 -31.13 -23.92 -38.39
N LEU A 6 -30.91 -22.64 -38.61
CA LEU A 6 -30.76 -21.65 -37.53
C LEU A 6 -32.13 -21.12 -37.12
N VAL A 7 -32.41 -21.12 -35.81
CA VAL A 7 -33.67 -20.62 -35.25
C VAL A 7 -33.36 -19.74 -34.05
N TYR A 8 -33.92 -18.54 -34.00
CA TYR A 8 -33.75 -17.64 -32.86
C TYR A 8 -34.54 -18.11 -31.64
N LYS A 9 -34.00 -17.91 -30.43
CA LYS A 9 -34.73 -18.19 -29.19
C LYS A 9 -35.99 -17.32 -29.07
N ASP A 10 -36.97 -17.81 -28.32
CA ASP A 10 -38.14 -17.00 -27.94
C ASP A 10 -37.67 -15.81 -27.07
N LYS A 11 -38.01 -14.59 -27.48
CA LYS A 11 -37.50 -13.32 -26.91
C LYS A 11 -36.00 -13.12 -27.12
N PHE A 12 -35.57 -13.19 -28.38
CA PHE A 12 -34.23 -12.80 -28.78
C PHE A 12 -33.95 -11.33 -28.44
N GLU A 13 -32.83 -11.11 -27.75
CA GLU A 13 -32.28 -9.79 -27.45
C GLU A 13 -30.83 -9.81 -27.89
N LYS A 14 -30.44 -8.80 -28.67
CA LYS A 14 -29.09 -8.68 -29.22
C LYS A 14 -28.15 -8.10 -28.17
N ASN A 15 -26.93 -8.63 -28.09
CA ASN A 15 -25.91 -8.26 -27.12
C ASN A 15 -26.37 -8.47 -25.67
N ALA A 16 -27.14 -9.53 -25.43
CA ALA A 16 -27.53 -9.96 -24.08
C ALA A 16 -26.37 -10.62 -23.33
N TYR A 17 -25.40 -11.19 -24.06
CA TYR A 17 -24.18 -11.80 -23.54
C TYR A 17 -22.95 -11.02 -23.99
N ALA A 18 -21.91 -11.05 -23.16
CA ALA A 18 -20.58 -10.54 -23.50
C ALA A 18 -19.59 -11.70 -23.57
N LEU A 19 -18.69 -11.65 -24.55
CA LEU A 19 -17.62 -12.63 -24.72
C LEU A 19 -16.35 -12.07 -24.13
N VAL A 20 -15.80 -12.72 -23.11
CA VAL A 20 -14.54 -12.32 -22.49
C VAL A 20 -13.41 -13.17 -23.07
N GLU A 21 -12.37 -12.50 -23.55
CA GLU A 21 -11.17 -13.15 -24.05
C GLU A 21 -10.24 -13.52 -22.88
N LEU A 22 -9.98 -14.82 -22.74
CA LEU A 22 -9.01 -15.36 -21.78
C LEU A 22 -7.69 -15.59 -22.50
N GLY A 23 -6.99 -14.48 -22.78
CA GLY A 23 -5.79 -14.48 -23.63
C GLY A 23 -4.55 -15.12 -22.99
N THR A 24 -4.56 -15.40 -21.68
CA THR A 24 -3.42 -15.99 -20.97
C THR A 24 -3.83 -17.24 -20.18
N PRO A 25 -2.92 -18.23 -20.01
CA PRO A 25 -3.20 -19.42 -19.20
C PRO A 25 -3.57 -19.07 -17.76
N GLU A 26 -2.96 -18.03 -17.17
CA GLU A 26 -3.24 -17.60 -15.81
C GLU A 26 -4.67 -17.08 -15.65
N LEU A 27 -5.21 -16.39 -16.67
CA LEU A 27 -6.62 -15.97 -16.67
C LEU A 27 -7.54 -17.18 -16.81
N LEU A 28 -7.22 -18.14 -17.67
CA LEU A 28 -8.01 -19.36 -17.78
C LEU A 28 -8.06 -20.12 -16.45
N GLU A 29 -6.90 -20.34 -15.84
CA GLU A 29 -6.79 -20.98 -14.52
C GLU A 29 -7.55 -20.20 -13.44
N ALA A 30 -7.47 -18.86 -13.43
CA ALA A 30 -8.23 -18.06 -12.49
C ALA A 30 -9.75 -18.29 -12.62
N PHE A 31 -10.29 -18.30 -13.85
CA PHE A 31 -11.71 -18.54 -14.10
C PHE A 31 -12.14 -19.99 -13.80
N GLU A 32 -11.23 -20.96 -13.94
CA GLU A 32 -11.50 -22.37 -13.62
C GLU A 32 -11.28 -22.73 -12.14
N SER A 33 -10.52 -21.92 -11.40
CA SER A 33 -10.14 -22.19 -10.01
C SER A 33 -11.31 -22.22 -9.03
N GLY A 34 -12.43 -21.59 -9.38
CA GLY A 34 -13.58 -21.38 -8.48
C GLY A 34 -13.36 -20.29 -7.43
N ILE A 35 -12.24 -19.56 -7.48
CA ILE A 35 -11.98 -18.37 -6.66
C ILE A 35 -12.76 -17.19 -7.25
N ASP A 36 -13.24 -16.31 -6.38
CA ASP A 36 -14.00 -15.13 -6.79
C ASP A 36 -13.13 -14.17 -7.63
N ILE A 37 -13.68 -13.79 -8.78
CA ILE A 37 -13.12 -12.76 -9.66
C ILE A 37 -14.08 -11.57 -9.64
N VAL A 38 -13.55 -10.38 -9.41
CA VAL A 38 -14.38 -9.20 -9.14
C VAL A 38 -14.07 -8.10 -10.14
N ILE A 39 -15.12 -7.50 -10.71
CA ILE A 39 -15.00 -6.27 -11.50
C ILE A 39 -15.14 -5.08 -10.56
N LYS A 40 -14.16 -4.17 -10.58
CA LYS A 40 -14.08 -2.98 -9.72
C LYS A 40 -14.03 -1.70 -10.55
N GLY A 41 -14.71 -0.68 -10.07
CA GLY A 41 -14.70 0.67 -10.63
C GLY A 41 -15.87 1.49 -10.11
N LEU A 42 -15.61 2.76 -9.76
CA LEU A 42 -16.65 3.75 -9.51
C LEU A 42 -17.27 4.25 -10.82
N ALA A 43 -18.30 5.09 -10.74
CA ALA A 43 -19.03 5.59 -11.91
C ALA A 43 -18.14 6.29 -12.95
N ASP A 44 -17.08 6.96 -12.49
CA ASP A 44 -16.13 7.68 -13.34
C ASP A 44 -14.84 6.90 -13.63
N ASP A 45 -14.71 5.68 -13.08
CA ASP A 45 -13.53 4.85 -13.28
C ASP A 45 -13.67 3.99 -14.55
N GLU A 46 -12.54 3.75 -15.22
CA GLU A 46 -12.43 2.61 -16.13
C GLU A 46 -12.50 1.32 -15.31
N ALA A 47 -13.40 0.41 -15.70
CA ALA A 47 -13.56 -0.87 -15.02
C ALA A 47 -12.30 -1.72 -15.11
N VAL A 48 -11.94 -2.34 -13.98
CA VAL A 48 -10.88 -3.35 -13.89
C VAL A 48 -11.47 -4.67 -13.43
N LEU A 49 -10.85 -5.77 -13.83
CA LEU A 49 -11.11 -7.11 -13.33
C LEU A 49 -9.93 -7.51 -12.44
N CYS A 50 -10.22 -7.91 -11.22
CA CYS A 50 -9.22 -8.35 -10.26
C CYS A 50 -9.37 -9.85 -10.04
N THR A 51 -8.26 -10.57 -10.19
CA THR A 51 -8.08 -11.89 -9.58
C THR A 51 -7.56 -11.71 -8.15
N GLU A 52 -7.22 -12.81 -7.47
CA GLU A 52 -6.59 -12.77 -6.14
C GLU A 52 -5.27 -11.98 -6.14
N SER A 53 -4.51 -12.01 -7.24
CA SER A 53 -3.13 -11.50 -7.29
C SER A 53 -2.83 -10.47 -8.37
N LYS A 54 -3.72 -10.25 -9.34
CA LYS A 54 -3.47 -9.33 -10.46
C LYS A 54 -4.70 -8.53 -10.85
N THR A 55 -4.45 -7.34 -11.39
CA THR A 55 -5.48 -6.45 -11.92
C THR A 55 -5.38 -6.32 -13.44
N TYR A 56 -6.52 -6.39 -14.13
CA TYR A 56 -6.65 -6.31 -15.57
C TYR A 56 -7.60 -5.18 -15.95
N ILE A 57 -7.24 -4.32 -16.90
CA ILE A 57 -8.20 -3.36 -17.45
C ILE A 57 -9.19 -4.08 -18.36
N VAL A 58 -10.47 -3.70 -18.25
CA VAL A 58 -11.56 -4.27 -19.05
C VAL A 58 -11.79 -3.38 -20.27
N ARG A 59 -11.55 -3.91 -21.46
CA ARG A 59 -11.72 -3.15 -22.71
C ARG A 59 -12.70 -3.84 -23.64
N GLN A 60 -13.77 -3.14 -24.02
CA GLN A 60 -14.67 -3.63 -25.05
C GLN A 60 -14.13 -3.29 -26.45
N VAL A 61 -14.07 -4.30 -27.32
CA VAL A 61 -13.67 -4.18 -28.72
C VAL A 61 -14.83 -4.58 -29.61
N ASN A 62 -15.31 -3.62 -30.41
CA ASN A 62 -16.40 -3.86 -31.35
C ASN A 62 -15.85 -4.52 -32.62
N THR A 63 -16.57 -5.53 -33.11
CA THR A 63 -16.25 -6.22 -34.36
C THR A 63 -17.23 -5.80 -35.45
N SER A 64 -16.77 -5.74 -36.70
CA SER A 64 -17.64 -5.45 -37.86
C SER A 64 -18.48 -6.67 -38.29
N ASN A 65 -18.20 -7.83 -37.71
CA ASN A 65 -18.82 -9.11 -38.06
C ASN A 65 -19.76 -9.56 -36.95
N SER A 66 -20.91 -10.13 -37.33
CA SER A 66 -21.83 -10.80 -36.41
C SER A 66 -21.27 -12.15 -35.95
N LEU A 67 -21.20 -12.36 -34.63
CA LEU A 67 -20.87 -13.66 -34.05
C LEU A 67 -22.13 -14.23 -33.37
N LEU A 68 -22.64 -15.33 -33.90
CA LEU A 68 -23.84 -15.97 -33.36
C LEU A 68 -23.49 -16.95 -32.24
N LEU A 69 -24.01 -16.72 -31.04
CA LEU A 69 -23.95 -17.69 -29.94
C LEU A 69 -25.06 -18.72 -30.14
N THR A 70 -24.69 -19.97 -30.40
CA THR A 70 -25.67 -21.03 -30.69
C THR A 70 -25.48 -22.27 -29.84
N THR A 71 -26.58 -22.96 -29.55
CA THR A 71 -26.56 -24.35 -29.05
C THR A 71 -27.25 -25.27 -30.04
N LYS A 72 -26.73 -26.49 -30.19
CA LYS A 72 -27.36 -27.50 -31.03
C LYS A 72 -28.50 -28.17 -30.27
N ASP A 73 -29.70 -28.17 -30.84
CA ASP A 73 -30.82 -28.96 -30.35
C ASP A 73 -30.59 -30.44 -30.72
N PRO A 74 -30.45 -31.34 -29.72
CA PRO A 74 -30.19 -32.76 -29.97
C PRO A 74 -31.37 -33.48 -30.63
N VAL A 75 -32.60 -32.95 -30.55
CA VAL A 75 -33.81 -33.61 -31.06
C VAL A 75 -34.11 -33.19 -32.49
N SER A 76 -34.05 -31.88 -32.78
CA SER A 76 -34.51 -31.33 -34.06
C SER A 76 -33.39 -31.10 -35.08
N ASP A 77 -32.12 -31.33 -34.72
CA ASP A 77 -30.91 -31.03 -35.52
C ASP A 77 -30.84 -29.55 -35.96
N GLN A 78 -31.42 -28.66 -35.15
CA GLN A 78 -31.44 -27.21 -35.34
C GLN A 78 -30.40 -26.53 -34.44
N HIS A 79 -29.89 -25.39 -34.88
CA HIS A 79 -29.06 -24.52 -34.07
C HIS A 79 -29.92 -23.38 -33.53
N ILE A 80 -30.07 -23.34 -32.20
CA ILE A 80 -30.81 -22.28 -31.53
C ILE A 80 -29.85 -21.12 -31.31
N VAL A 81 -30.18 -19.95 -31.86
CA VAL A 81 -29.42 -18.71 -31.72
C VAL A 81 -29.88 -18.01 -30.44
N HIS A 82 -28.96 -17.91 -29.49
CA HIS A 82 -29.17 -17.24 -28.20
C HIS A 82 -28.86 -15.75 -28.25
N ASP A 83 -27.87 -15.37 -29.07
CA ASP A 83 -27.40 -14.01 -29.23
C ASP A 83 -26.68 -13.79 -30.58
N ASP A 84 -26.63 -12.53 -31.02
CA ASP A 84 -25.79 -11.99 -32.09
C ASP A 84 -24.84 -10.96 -31.49
N VAL A 85 -23.67 -11.42 -31.05
CA VAL A 85 -22.69 -10.63 -30.34
C VAL A 85 -21.83 -9.85 -31.34
N SER A 86 -21.74 -8.52 -31.15
CA SER A 86 -20.94 -7.62 -31.99
C SER A 86 -19.69 -7.04 -31.31
N SER A 87 -19.32 -7.57 -30.15
CA SER A 87 -18.15 -7.12 -29.40
C SER A 87 -17.57 -8.20 -28.49
N THR A 88 -16.27 -8.12 -28.25
CA THR A 88 -15.57 -8.91 -27.24
C THR A 88 -15.02 -8.00 -26.15
N ILE A 89 -14.78 -8.58 -24.98
CA ILE A 89 -14.12 -7.95 -23.85
C ILE A 89 -12.70 -8.50 -23.80
N GLU A 90 -11.72 -7.64 -23.97
CA GLU A 90 -10.30 -7.93 -23.76
C GLU A 90 -9.91 -7.60 -22.32
N LEU A 91 -9.12 -8.48 -21.71
CA LEU A 91 -8.51 -8.28 -20.39
C LEU A 91 -7.01 -8.04 -20.56
N LEU A 92 -6.54 -6.84 -20.26
CA LEU A 92 -5.13 -6.48 -20.40
C LEU A 92 -4.51 -6.27 -19.00
N PRO A 93 -3.38 -6.92 -18.66
CA PRO A 93 -2.70 -6.68 -17.39
C PRO A 93 -2.39 -5.19 -17.20
N CYS A 94 -2.66 -4.65 -16.01
CA CYS A 94 -2.42 -3.25 -15.71
C CYS A 94 -1.85 -3.07 -14.30
N ILE A 95 -1.32 -1.87 -14.02
CA ILE A 95 -0.81 -1.53 -12.69
C ILE A 95 -1.99 -1.20 -11.78
N ALA A 96 -2.04 -1.82 -10.60
CA ALA A 96 -3.00 -1.49 -9.57
C ALA A 96 -2.96 0.00 -9.18
N ARG A 97 -4.13 0.62 -9.07
CA ARG A 97 -4.27 2.07 -8.81
C ARG A 97 -4.26 2.36 -7.31
N LEU A 98 -3.11 2.12 -6.69
CA LEU A 98 -2.92 2.19 -5.24
C LEU A 98 -2.88 3.62 -4.66
N SER A 99 -2.79 4.66 -5.50
CA SER A 99 -2.80 6.07 -5.05
C SER A 99 -4.08 6.44 -4.29
N ARG A 100 -5.19 5.74 -4.55
CA ARG A 100 -6.46 5.95 -3.86
C ARG A 100 -6.38 5.60 -2.36
N ILE A 101 -5.43 4.75 -1.95
CA ILE A 101 -5.15 4.50 -0.52
C ILE A 101 -4.78 5.81 0.19
N ASP A 102 -3.89 6.59 -0.43
CA ASP A 102 -3.44 7.87 0.11
C ASP A 102 -4.58 8.88 0.18
N GLU A 103 -5.49 8.87 -0.79
CA GLU A 103 -6.65 9.77 -0.80
C GLU A 103 -7.65 9.44 0.30
N LEU A 104 -7.97 8.16 0.48
CA LEU A 104 -8.96 7.70 1.47
C LEU A 104 -8.43 7.84 2.90
N LEU A 105 -7.16 7.48 3.15
CA LEU A 105 -6.62 7.42 4.50
C LEU A 105 -6.04 8.75 5.01
N ARG A 106 -5.83 9.76 4.15
CA ARG A 106 -5.19 11.03 4.53
C ARG A 106 -5.88 11.76 5.66
N GLU A 107 -7.22 11.83 5.63
CA GLU A 107 -7.97 12.57 6.66
C GLU A 107 -8.04 11.85 8.00
N SER A 108 -7.82 10.53 7.99
CA SER A 108 -7.80 9.70 9.19
C SER A 108 -6.38 9.32 9.60
N SER A 109 -5.35 10.03 9.11
CA SER A 109 -3.97 9.79 9.51
C SER A 109 -3.78 9.92 11.02
N TYR A 110 -3.07 8.95 11.60
CA TYR A 110 -2.78 8.91 13.02
C TYR A 110 -1.72 9.95 13.39
N SER A 111 -2.08 10.86 14.30
CA SER A 111 -1.23 11.98 14.75
C SER A 111 -0.95 11.97 16.26
N GLY A 112 -1.16 10.82 16.91
CA GLY A 112 -0.97 10.63 18.35
C GLY A 112 -2.27 10.26 19.08
N SER A 113 -2.14 9.52 20.18
CA SER A 113 -3.27 8.97 20.96
C SER A 113 -4.23 10.06 21.42
N GLN A 114 -3.70 11.23 21.77
CA GLN A 114 -4.43 12.41 22.23
C GLN A 114 -5.39 12.99 21.18
N ASN A 115 -5.09 12.81 19.88
CA ASN A 115 -5.90 13.34 18.77
C ASN A 115 -6.93 12.33 18.26
N GLU A 116 -6.84 11.06 18.67
CA GLU A 116 -7.63 9.97 18.09
C GLU A 116 -9.15 10.17 18.33
N ARG A 117 -9.53 10.73 19.48
CA ARG A 117 -10.94 11.04 19.78
C ARG A 117 -11.54 12.02 18.78
N GLU A 118 -10.77 13.01 18.33
CA GLU A 118 -11.25 13.99 17.34
C GLU A 118 -11.37 13.34 15.96
N ILE A 119 -10.37 12.54 15.57
CA ILE A 119 -10.36 11.83 14.29
C ILE A 119 -11.56 10.88 14.18
N ILE A 120 -11.78 10.03 15.19
CA ILE A 120 -12.88 9.05 15.19
C ILE A 120 -14.26 9.74 15.09
N ASN A 121 -14.43 10.88 15.76
CA ASN A 121 -15.73 11.56 15.81
C ASN A 121 -16.02 12.38 14.55
N ASN A 122 -14.99 12.87 13.85
CA ASN A 122 -15.15 13.86 12.78
C ASN A 122 -14.75 13.36 11.39
N LYS A 123 -14.05 12.23 11.28
CA LYS A 123 -13.47 11.74 10.02
C LYS A 123 -13.97 10.35 9.65
N THR A 124 -13.98 10.07 8.35
CA THR A 124 -14.33 8.75 7.83
C THR A 124 -13.18 7.78 8.04
N LEU A 125 -13.48 6.61 8.59
CA LEU A 125 -12.52 5.54 8.83
C LEU A 125 -12.81 4.40 7.86
N TYR A 126 -11.76 3.73 7.40
CA TYR A 126 -11.88 2.67 6.40
C TYR A 126 -11.37 1.35 6.96
N THR A 127 -12.22 0.32 6.88
CA THR A 127 -11.83 -1.06 7.16
C THR A 127 -11.09 -1.67 5.97
N TYR A 128 -10.54 -2.86 6.16
CA TYR A 128 -9.98 -3.65 5.06
C TYR A 128 -10.94 -3.79 3.87
N TYR A 129 -12.19 -4.18 4.15
CA TYR A 129 -13.20 -4.44 3.12
C TYR A 129 -13.65 -3.17 2.41
N ASP A 130 -13.70 -2.04 3.11
CA ASP A 130 -14.00 -0.74 2.49
C ASP A 130 -12.92 -0.38 1.46
N LEU A 131 -11.64 -0.50 1.84
CA LEU A 131 -10.53 -0.27 0.93
C LEU A 131 -10.55 -1.25 -0.25
N LEU A 132 -10.78 -2.54 0.01
CA LEU A 132 -10.84 -3.57 -1.03
C LEU A 132 -11.95 -3.32 -2.05
N SER A 133 -13.07 -2.72 -1.63
CA SER A 133 -14.21 -2.42 -2.49
C SER A 133 -13.98 -1.21 -3.41
N VAL A 134 -13.17 -0.24 -2.99
CA VAL A 134 -13.00 1.05 -3.70
C VAL A 134 -11.67 1.17 -4.44
N VAL A 135 -10.61 0.51 -3.94
CA VAL A 135 -9.28 0.54 -4.57
C VAL A 135 -9.24 -0.47 -5.73
N GLN A 136 -8.85 0.02 -6.91
CA GLN A 136 -8.72 -0.79 -8.13
C GLN A 136 -7.40 -1.59 -8.10
N ALA A 137 -7.40 -2.64 -7.29
CA ALA A 137 -6.30 -3.56 -7.06
C ALA A 137 -6.83 -4.96 -6.73
N SER A 138 -6.03 -6.00 -6.97
CA SER A 138 -6.24 -7.31 -6.36
C SER A 138 -6.00 -7.26 -4.85
N GLU A 139 -6.40 -8.32 -4.15
CA GLU A 139 -6.19 -8.44 -2.70
C GLU A 139 -4.71 -8.37 -2.34
N ASN A 140 -3.85 -9.12 -3.04
CA ASN A 140 -2.41 -9.10 -2.78
C ASN A 140 -1.79 -7.73 -3.10
N GLU A 141 -2.17 -7.10 -4.22
CA GLU A 141 -1.67 -5.77 -4.58
C GLU A 141 -2.10 -4.70 -3.58
N LEU A 142 -3.31 -4.78 -3.02
CA LEU A 142 -3.78 -3.87 -1.98
C LEU A 142 -2.97 -4.05 -0.69
N LEU A 143 -2.77 -5.28 -0.24
CA LEU A 143 -1.99 -5.58 0.96
C LEU A 143 -0.54 -5.12 0.82
N ASP A 144 0.09 -5.36 -0.33
CA ASP A 144 1.44 -4.86 -0.63
C ASP A 144 1.46 -3.33 -0.70
N GLY A 145 0.43 -2.72 -1.26
CA GLY A 145 0.27 -1.26 -1.32
C GLY A 145 0.13 -0.59 0.04
N LEU A 146 -0.60 -1.22 0.96
CA LEU A 146 -0.73 -0.81 2.37
C LEU A 146 0.60 -0.99 3.10
N ARG A 147 1.25 -2.14 2.91
CA ARG A 147 2.56 -2.46 3.49
C ARG A 147 3.63 -1.44 3.09
N ALA A 148 3.69 -1.10 1.80
CA ALA A 148 4.66 -0.14 1.26
C ALA A 148 4.51 1.27 1.85
N ARG A 149 3.32 1.61 2.36
CA ARG A 149 3.02 2.89 3.03
C ARG A 149 3.15 2.83 4.55
N ALA A 150 3.61 1.69 5.09
CA ALA A 150 3.57 1.39 6.52
C ALA A 150 2.17 1.63 7.12
N ALA A 151 1.12 1.38 6.34
CA ALA A 151 -0.25 1.48 6.82
C ALA A 151 -0.51 0.37 7.85
N PHE A 152 -1.24 0.70 8.91
CA PHE A 152 -1.47 -0.20 10.02
C PHE A 152 -2.92 -0.14 10.50
N GLN A 153 -3.33 -1.14 11.26
CA GLN A 153 -4.70 -1.24 11.76
C GLN A 153 -4.76 -0.84 13.23
N ILE A 154 -5.70 0.04 13.58
CA ILE A 154 -6.09 0.36 14.95
C ILE A 154 -7.61 0.25 15.06
N ASP A 155 -8.09 -0.49 16.05
CA ASP A 155 -9.52 -0.73 16.29
C ASP A 155 -10.32 -1.19 15.04
N GLY A 156 -9.68 -2.00 14.18
CA GLY A 156 -10.30 -2.54 12.97
C GLY A 156 -10.18 -1.64 11.73
N TYR A 157 -9.68 -0.42 11.86
CA TYR A 157 -9.55 0.54 10.75
C TYR A 157 -8.10 0.75 10.34
N TYR A 158 -7.87 0.90 9.03
CA TYR A 158 -6.54 1.24 8.52
C TYR A 158 -6.23 2.72 8.72
N ARG A 159 -4.95 2.98 8.97
CA ARG A 159 -4.36 4.30 9.22
C ARG A 159 -3.06 4.44 8.47
N LEU A 160 -2.79 5.67 8.04
CA LEU A 160 -1.45 6.14 7.71
C LEU A 160 -0.91 6.94 8.89
N PHE A 161 0.40 7.13 8.95
CA PHE A 161 0.96 8.11 9.87
C PHE A 161 0.76 9.53 9.35
N ASP A 162 0.45 10.45 10.25
CA ASP A 162 0.77 11.85 10.01
C ASP A 162 2.31 11.99 9.87
N PRO A 163 2.81 12.69 8.82
CA PRO A 163 4.25 12.81 8.60
C PRO A 163 5.03 13.41 9.77
N SER A 164 4.44 14.39 10.46
CA SER A 164 5.09 15.06 11.60
C SER A 164 5.17 14.14 12.81
N TYR A 165 4.10 13.38 13.04
CA TYR A 165 4.08 12.41 14.12
C TYR A 165 5.06 11.24 13.86
N LEU A 166 5.13 10.72 12.63
CA LEU A 166 6.12 9.68 12.29
C LEU A 166 7.56 10.16 12.47
N TYR A 167 7.85 11.41 12.09
CA TYR A 167 9.17 12.00 12.32
C TYR A 167 9.49 12.11 13.80
N HIS A 168 8.52 12.53 14.62
CA HIS A 168 8.69 12.57 16.07
C HIS A 168 9.00 11.18 16.64
N LEU A 169 8.26 10.14 16.27
CA LEU A 169 8.54 8.77 16.71
C LEU A 169 9.92 8.27 16.26
N PHE A 170 10.34 8.61 15.04
CA PHE A 170 11.66 8.28 14.53
C PHE A 170 12.77 8.99 15.32
N ASP A 171 12.59 10.27 15.66
CA ASP A 171 13.56 11.04 16.45
C ASP A 171 13.70 10.49 17.88
N LEU A 172 12.58 10.16 18.53
CA LEU A 172 12.56 9.45 19.82
C LEU A 172 13.33 8.14 19.74
N PHE A 173 13.01 7.32 18.74
CA PHE A 173 13.65 6.03 18.51
C PHE A 173 15.17 6.16 18.42
N VAL A 174 15.67 7.07 17.58
CA VAL A 174 17.12 7.21 17.36
C VAL A 174 17.83 7.86 18.55
N THR A 175 17.19 8.85 19.19
CA THR A 175 17.74 9.52 20.38
C THR A 175 17.91 8.53 21.51
N ASN A 176 16.87 7.75 21.83
CA ASN A 176 16.90 6.77 22.92
C ASN A 176 17.82 5.59 22.61
N ALA A 177 17.84 5.11 21.36
CA ALA A 177 18.81 4.10 20.93
C ALA A 177 20.26 4.57 21.16
N SER A 178 20.52 5.87 20.96
CA SER A 178 21.83 6.47 21.20
C SER A 178 22.16 6.57 22.69
N VAL A 179 21.18 6.94 23.53
CA VAL A 179 21.34 7.01 24.99
C VAL A 179 21.68 5.62 25.57
N HIS A 180 20.97 4.58 25.13
CA HIS A 180 21.22 3.20 25.55
C HIS A 180 22.43 2.56 24.88
N SER A 181 23.10 3.27 23.96
CA SER A 181 24.24 2.75 23.19
C SER A 181 23.91 1.45 22.42
N TYR A 182 22.67 1.32 21.94
CA TYR A 182 22.27 0.15 21.15
C TYR A 182 22.96 0.14 19.78
N ASP A 183 23.36 -1.06 19.34
CA ASP A 183 23.89 -1.28 18.00
C ASP A 183 22.75 -1.60 17.03
N PHE A 184 22.47 -0.71 16.08
CA PHE A 184 21.42 -0.88 15.07
C PHE A 184 21.57 -2.17 14.24
N LYS A 185 22.79 -2.75 14.14
CA LYS A 185 23.01 -4.01 13.42
C LYS A 185 22.54 -5.24 14.17
N GLN A 186 22.35 -5.13 15.49
CA GLN A 186 22.00 -6.22 16.38
C GLN A 186 20.76 -5.89 17.22
N MET A 187 20.10 -4.77 16.91
CA MET A 187 18.97 -4.28 17.67
C MET A 187 17.78 -5.22 17.50
N THR A 188 17.23 -5.69 18.62
CA THR A 188 16.03 -6.52 18.61
C THR A 188 14.77 -5.66 18.55
N LEU A 189 13.65 -6.26 18.15
CA LEU A 189 12.36 -5.59 18.20
C LEU A 189 12.03 -5.06 19.61
N ALA A 190 12.28 -5.85 20.65
CA ALA A 190 12.05 -5.43 22.03
C ALA A 190 12.82 -4.14 22.40
N GLN A 191 14.08 -4.04 21.98
CA GLN A 191 14.91 -2.85 22.20
C GLN A 191 14.38 -1.64 21.42
N ALA A 192 13.97 -1.84 20.17
CA ALA A 192 13.39 -0.76 19.36
C ALA A 192 12.05 -0.25 19.91
N LYS A 193 11.18 -1.17 20.36
CA LYS A 193 9.93 -0.82 21.04
C LYS A 193 10.19 -0.01 22.31
N LEU A 194 11.19 -0.41 23.11
CA LEU A 194 11.57 0.33 24.31
C LEU A 194 11.98 1.76 23.97
N CYS A 195 12.83 1.95 22.96
CA CYS A 195 13.30 3.28 22.54
C CYS A 195 12.16 4.23 22.15
N ILE A 196 11.08 3.73 21.58
CA ILE A 196 9.92 4.55 21.18
C ILE A 196 9.01 4.87 22.39
N THR A 197 8.89 3.95 23.34
CA THR A 197 7.91 4.03 24.43
C THR A 197 8.45 4.62 25.74
N GLU A 198 9.77 4.70 25.88
CA GLU A 198 10.44 5.07 27.14
C GLU A 198 10.06 6.46 27.67
N GLU A 199 9.98 7.49 26.83
CA GLU A 199 9.65 8.85 27.28
C GLU A 199 8.19 8.97 27.73
N MET A 200 7.27 8.26 27.08
CA MET A 200 5.84 8.34 27.41
C MET A 200 5.48 7.54 28.66
N ASN A 201 6.27 6.54 29.03
CA ASN A 201 6.10 5.80 30.28
C ASN A 201 6.60 6.56 31.53
N ALA A 202 7.42 7.61 31.34
CA ALA A 202 7.98 8.40 32.45
C ALA A 202 7.06 9.54 32.93
N VAL A 203 6.04 9.87 32.15
CA VAL A 203 5.01 10.86 32.49
C VAL A 203 3.75 10.04 32.74
N ASP A 204 3.24 9.99 33.97
CA ASP A 204 2.01 9.26 34.38
C ASP A 204 0.76 9.78 33.62
N GLN A 205 0.71 9.63 32.30
CA GLN A 205 -0.40 9.93 31.42
C GLN A 205 -1.06 8.61 31.02
N GLU A 206 -2.39 8.59 31.00
CA GLU A 206 -3.19 7.43 30.57
C GLU A 206 -3.01 7.09 29.08
N ASP A 207 -2.34 7.96 28.31
CA ASP A 207 -2.21 7.86 26.86
C ASP A 207 -0.89 7.17 26.45
N SER A 208 -0.82 5.85 26.64
CA SER A 208 0.25 5.03 26.05
C SER A 208 0.13 4.96 24.53
N ILE A 209 1.25 4.86 23.81
CA ILE A 209 1.23 4.56 22.36
C ILE A 209 0.79 3.10 22.18
N PRO A 210 -0.25 2.83 21.36
CA PRO A 210 -0.65 1.46 21.05
C PRO A 210 0.49 0.67 20.38
N ASP A 211 0.62 -0.61 20.74
CA ASP A 211 1.67 -1.49 20.21
C ASP A 211 1.65 -1.55 18.67
N GLN A 212 0.45 -1.54 18.07
CA GLN A 212 0.27 -1.53 16.62
C GLN A 212 0.95 -0.33 15.96
N VAL A 213 0.88 0.85 16.59
CA VAL A 213 1.50 2.08 16.11
C VAL A 213 3.02 1.99 16.23
N VAL A 214 3.53 1.48 17.36
CA VAL A 214 4.98 1.30 17.56
C VAL A 214 5.56 0.33 16.52
N ILE A 215 4.91 -0.82 16.31
CA ILE A 215 5.33 -1.79 15.30
C ILE A 215 5.25 -1.20 13.89
N ALA A 216 4.20 -0.45 13.57
CA ALA A 216 4.07 0.20 12.27
C ALA A 216 5.17 1.23 12.02
N CYS A 217 5.54 2.02 13.04
CA CYS A 217 6.65 2.95 12.98
C CYS A 217 7.96 2.22 12.67
N ILE A 218 8.23 1.10 13.33
CA ILE A 218 9.43 0.29 13.07
C ILE A 218 9.38 -0.30 11.65
N ASN A 219 8.24 -0.85 11.24
CA ASN A 219 8.00 -1.42 9.91
C ASN A 219 8.20 -0.42 8.76
N ALA A 220 8.03 0.88 9.02
CA ALA A 220 8.34 1.93 8.05
C ALA A 220 9.83 1.99 7.67
N PHE A 221 10.73 1.52 8.54
CA PHE A 221 12.18 1.70 8.41
C PHE A 221 12.98 0.39 8.27
N VAL A 222 12.34 -0.78 8.31
CA VAL A 222 13.00 -2.08 8.15
C VAL A 222 12.73 -2.70 6.77
N THR A 223 13.61 -3.63 6.37
CA THR A 223 13.48 -4.36 5.10
C THR A 223 12.39 -5.43 5.16
N GLU A 224 12.33 -6.17 6.26
CA GLU A 224 11.33 -7.20 6.53
C GLU A 224 10.39 -6.74 7.63
N HIS A 225 9.09 -6.81 7.36
CA HIS A 225 8.10 -6.48 8.38
C HIS A 225 8.17 -7.47 9.54
N VAL A 226 7.92 -6.96 10.72
CA VAL A 226 7.87 -7.72 11.97
C VAL A 226 6.49 -7.58 12.59
N ASP A 227 6.08 -8.63 13.30
CA ASP A 227 4.83 -8.65 14.06
C ASP A 227 5.08 -8.38 15.55
N ILE A 228 4.01 -8.05 16.29
CA ILE A 228 4.07 -7.75 17.73
C ILE A 228 4.75 -8.87 18.54
N ASN A 229 4.65 -10.12 18.06
CA ASN A 229 5.15 -11.31 18.74
C ASN A 229 6.65 -11.58 18.48
N ASP A 230 7.28 -10.88 17.53
CA ASP A 230 8.66 -11.13 17.10
C ASP A 230 9.70 -10.41 17.97
N LEU A 231 9.49 -10.34 19.29
CA LEU A 231 10.25 -9.47 20.20
C LEU A 231 11.77 -9.68 20.15
N ASP A 232 12.22 -10.92 19.96
CA ASP A 232 13.64 -11.28 19.89
C ASP A 232 14.23 -11.19 18.47
N LYS A 233 13.42 -10.88 17.45
CA LYS A 233 13.87 -10.77 16.07
C LYS A 233 14.80 -9.56 15.93
N VAL A 234 15.99 -9.81 15.38
CA VAL A 234 16.95 -8.75 15.05
C VAL A 234 16.43 -7.99 13.82
N LEU A 235 16.38 -6.67 13.94
CA LEU A 235 15.88 -5.78 12.91
C LEU A 235 16.94 -5.52 11.86
N VAL A 236 16.52 -5.51 10.59
CA VAL A 236 17.36 -5.10 9.46
C VAL A 236 16.81 -3.79 8.92
N PHE A 237 17.51 -2.69 9.21
CA PHE A 237 17.09 -1.36 8.80
C PHE A 237 17.38 -1.09 7.32
N ASP A 238 16.38 -0.60 6.62
CA ASP A 238 16.46 -0.21 5.21
C ASP A 238 16.99 1.22 5.11
N HIS A 239 18.26 1.33 4.75
CA HIS A 239 18.96 2.61 4.64
C HIS A 239 18.33 3.50 3.55
N ALA A 240 17.79 2.92 2.47
CA ALA A 240 17.19 3.68 1.39
C ALA A 240 15.84 4.26 1.80
N LYS A 241 15.02 3.50 2.56
CA LYS A 241 13.77 4.02 3.15
C LYS A 241 14.04 5.16 4.12
N ILE A 242 15.00 4.97 5.04
CA ILE A 242 15.35 5.99 6.04
C ILE A 242 15.89 7.27 5.36
N CYS A 243 16.81 7.12 4.40
CA CYS A 243 17.30 8.24 3.59
C CYS A 243 16.17 9.03 2.94
N ARG A 244 15.25 8.33 2.27
CA ARG A 244 14.16 8.96 1.54
C ARG A 244 13.23 9.68 2.50
N PHE A 245 12.84 9.03 3.60
CA PHE A 245 12.02 9.63 4.63
C PHE A 245 12.61 10.92 5.20
N LEU A 246 13.89 10.90 5.58
CA LEU A 246 14.57 12.10 6.09
C LEU A 246 14.73 13.18 5.00
N GLY A 247 15.01 12.79 3.76
CA GLY A 247 15.09 13.70 2.62
C GLY A 247 13.76 14.41 2.36
N ASP A 248 12.67 13.64 2.30
CA ASP A 248 11.31 14.15 2.09
C ASP A 248 10.90 15.09 3.23
N TRP A 249 11.23 14.75 4.48
CA TRP A 249 10.99 15.61 5.64
C TRP A 249 11.73 16.95 5.54
N LEU A 250 13.02 16.92 5.17
CA LEU A 250 13.85 18.11 5.02
C LEU A 250 13.39 19.02 3.86
N LEU A 251 12.95 18.42 2.75
CA LEU A 251 12.44 19.15 1.59
C LEU A 251 11.07 19.78 1.86
N SER A 252 10.22 19.10 2.63
CA SER A 252 8.87 19.57 2.97
C SER A 252 8.87 20.63 4.07
N ASN A 253 9.91 20.65 4.91
CA ASN A 253 10.10 21.63 5.98
C ASN A 253 11.36 22.49 5.70
N PRO A 254 11.36 23.32 4.64
CA PRO A 254 12.51 24.14 4.33
C PRO A 254 12.78 25.13 5.45
N ARG A 255 14.06 25.25 5.82
CA ARG A 255 14.54 26.11 6.90
C ARG A 255 14.08 27.55 6.65
N VAL A 256 13.18 28.06 7.49
CA VAL A 256 13.01 29.51 7.62
C VAL A 256 14.32 30.05 8.17
N SER A 257 14.86 31.05 7.50
CA SER A 257 16.15 31.70 7.72
C SER A 257 16.39 32.15 9.17
N GLU A 258 16.83 31.27 10.06
CA GLU A 258 17.45 31.59 11.36
C GLU A 258 18.45 30.49 11.79
N PRO A 259 19.50 30.81 12.57
CA PRO A 259 20.58 29.90 12.89
C PRO A 259 20.21 29.00 14.09
N TYR A 260 19.41 27.96 13.84
CA TYR A 260 19.28 26.83 14.76
C TYR A 260 19.55 25.52 14.01
N THR A 261 20.81 25.10 14.11
CA THR A 261 21.50 24.04 13.38
C THR A 261 21.17 22.61 13.85
N LEU A 262 20.31 22.44 14.87
CA LEU A 262 20.24 21.19 15.65
C LEU A 262 19.44 20.06 14.98
N GLN A 263 18.26 20.31 14.38
CA GLN A 263 17.39 19.22 13.91
C GLN A 263 17.92 18.50 12.65
N ALA A 264 18.52 19.25 11.72
CA ALA A 264 19.12 18.66 10.53
C ALA A 264 20.49 18.00 10.81
N GLU A 265 21.27 18.53 11.76
CA GLU A 265 22.44 17.83 12.27
C GLU A 265 22.05 16.55 12.99
N GLN A 266 20.99 16.56 13.81
CA GLN A 266 20.48 15.36 14.48
C GLN A 266 19.98 14.30 13.51
N GLY A 267 19.26 14.68 12.44
CA GLY A 267 18.85 13.75 11.38
C GLY A 267 20.03 13.15 10.59
N LEU A 268 21.05 13.95 10.25
CA LEU A 268 22.28 13.44 9.61
C LEU A 268 23.13 12.60 10.58
N ILE A 269 23.19 12.97 11.86
CA ILE A 269 23.89 12.20 12.90
C ILE A 269 23.18 10.87 13.14
N ALA A 270 21.84 10.86 13.19
CA ALA A 270 21.00 9.68 13.23
C ALA A 270 21.28 8.73 12.05
N PHE A 271 21.29 9.28 10.83
CA PHE A 271 21.62 8.53 9.63
C PHE A 271 23.04 7.95 9.64
N CYS A 272 24.04 8.75 10.07
CA CYS A 272 25.42 8.28 10.23
C CYS A 272 25.55 7.22 11.33
N ARG A 273 24.80 7.31 12.43
CA ARG A 273 24.79 6.31 13.52
C ARG A 273 24.20 4.98 13.06
N ILE A 274 23.11 5.01 12.30
CA ILE A 274 22.47 3.82 11.71
C ILE A 274 23.40 3.15 10.68
N SER A 275 24.08 3.95 9.85
CA SER A 275 24.87 3.44 8.71
C SER A 275 26.27 2.94 9.07
N VAL A 276 26.94 3.53 10.08
CA VAL A 276 28.38 3.31 10.30
C VAL A 276 28.66 2.41 11.51
N GLY A 277 27.72 2.24 12.44
CA GLY A 277 27.98 1.60 13.72
C GLY A 277 28.93 2.44 14.60
N ASN A 278 28.93 2.20 15.91
CA ASN A 278 29.57 3.06 16.92
C ASN A 278 31.12 3.19 16.85
N SER A 279 31.78 2.77 15.78
CA SER A 279 33.24 2.84 15.66
C SER A 279 33.73 4.11 14.95
N THR A 280 34.11 5.10 15.77
CA THR A 280 35.26 6.03 15.60
C THR A 280 35.45 6.79 14.28
N THR A 281 35.07 8.07 14.27
CA THR A 281 35.85 9.30 13.92
C THR A 281 34.90 10.42 13.48
N PHE A 282 34.18 10.99 14.45
CA PHE A 282 33.04 11.89 14.20
C PHE A 282 33.37 13.38 13.96
N SER A 283 34.64 13.80 13.84
CA SER A 283 34.95 15.23 13.67
C SER A 283 35.19 15.69 12.23
N THR A 284 35.41 14.78 11.28
CA THR A 284 35.85 15.14 9.91
C THR A 284 34.84 14.82 8.81
N CYS A 285 33.89 13.90 9.04
CA CYS A 285 32.92 13.50 8.00
C CYS A 285 31.67 14.41 7.99
N GLY A 286 31.17 14.82 9.16
CA GLY A 286 30.03 15.74 9.27
C GLY A 286 30.34 17.15 8.77
N THR A 287 31.57 17.62 8.98
CA THR A 287 32.06 18.90 8.44
C THR A 287 32.25 18.84 6.92
N SER A 288 32.71 17.74 6.35
CA SER A 288 32.93 17.62 4.90
C SER A 288 31.63 17.62 4.07
N LEU A 289 30.60 16.89 4.52
CA LEU A 289 29.29 16.84 3.85
C LEU A 289 28.49 18.14 4.05
N ALA A 290 28.55 18.74 5.24
CA ALA A 290 27.92 20.04 5.49
C ALA A 290 28.59 21.16 4.65
N THR A 291 29.91 21.17 4.51
CA THR A 291 30.61 22.23 3.75
C THR A 291 30.35 22.13 2.25
N THR A 292 30.17 20.92 1.70
CA THR A 292 29.91 20.71 0.27
C THR A 292 28.49 21.13 -0.14
N PHE A 293 27.51 21.05 0.77
CA PHE A 293 26.15 21.54 0.53
C PHE A 293 25.92 23.01 0.93
N LEU A 294 26.72 23.56 1.85
CA LEU A 294 26.57 24.93 2.35
C LEU A 294 27.32 25.99 1.54
N TYR A 295 28.31 25.59 0.73
CA TYR A 295 29.00 26.49 -0.21
C TYR A 295 29.22 25.80 -1.56
N PRO A 296 28.26 25.92 -2.50
CA PRO A 296 28.57 25.63 -3.90
C PRO A 296 29.53 26.72 -4.39
N ASN A 297 30.69 26.32 -4.93
CA ASN A 297 31.34 27.18 -5.93
C ASN A 297 30.51 27.14 -7.22
#